data_AF-A0A560JIH1-F1
#
_entry.id   AF-A0A560JIH1-F1
#
_cell.length_a   1.000
_cell.length_b   1.000
_cell.length_c   1.000
_cell.angle_alpha   90.00
_cell.angle_beta   90.00
_cell.angle_gamma   90.00
#
_symmetry.space_group_name_H-M   'P 1'
#
loop_
_entity.id
_entity.type
_entity.pdbx_description
1 polymer ?
#
loop_
_entity_poly.entity_id
_entity_poly.type
_entity_poly.pdbx_seq_one_letter_code
_entity_poly.pdbx_strand_id
1 'polypeptide(L)'
;MDIRWPSADAPTIAAPCPVCGDAGPHAPTLTVPWGGPHDPDWVLLSCRRCTVRFSTDRTVGDYSHDTGVFIAATDLYLEMGAGLDVMLEPMGWLKPGEGRLLDIGANIGFISDYVEVALGWKAKGYDPSRASELGRQWLGLDIVPDYFTEDTPLPVTYDVVAAFELLEHVPNPVPLLKTLSRGLNDTGILVLTTPDGGVLKPETPASMMWPIISPGSHMTLFTAVSMETALRAAGFTHISVTPVAGILRVHASRVPLPAGVRNGCDRALLREYLRRRLTPERLPNYDRLENGFRYRLFKELVNFGFPEEAQEVFKQMVAQVRARFGIDLDDPESLVVPPNPVDLEEFTRREPGNLMTSLHFKSILVNNADNDAARSACYAAAAVLAGVTLRRVLQRLSMDNGEAGTAIPAALRLALQNLAVQGADIRPLLTLVEATDSTTGFMLTPTDRDALRGDLKATLATLGMRQAETLDQPVEVLPGDDCVTRLINLARPAAYQAARQAAIDTIGSNRKPAKVLALLDQAVSDPLLRDWPDTVTLCAKVALIRLVRLRAHRLAARVYERWGDPSWHEDAPVAAALALMAESRYPLPIRLYRRLRQRLAA
;
A
#
# COMPACT_ATOMS: atom_id res chain seq x y z
N MET A 1 -15.73 -4.16 -13.94
CA MET A 1 -16.12 -5.48 -14.48
C MET A 1 -16.74 -6.30 -13.37
N ASP A 2 -17.63 -7.24 -13.69
CA ASP A 2 -18.33 -8.10 -12.72
C ASP A 2 -17.93 -9.56 -12.95
N ILE A 3 -17.84 -10.37 -11.89
CA ILE A 3 -17.49 -11.80 -11.98
C ILE A 3 -18.76 -12.60 -11.72
N ARG A 4 -19.20 -13.37 -12.71
CA ARG A 4 -20.39 -14.24 -12.60
C ARG A 4 -19.99 -15.67 -12.27
N TRP A 5 -20.57 -16.18 -11.20
CA TRP A 5 -20.43 -17.58 -10.81
C TRP A 5 -21.57 -18.40 -11.42
N PRO A 6 -21.27 -19.52 -12.13
CA PRO A 6 -22.28 -20.36 -12.75
C PRO A 6 -23.11 -21.10 -11.69
N SER A 7 -24.40 -21.33 -12.00
CA SER A 7 -25.26 -22.21 -11.21
C SER A 7 -24.83 -23.67 -11.33
N ALA A 8 -25.25 -24.53 -10.39
CA ALA A 8 -24.96 -25.96 -10.42
C ALA A 8 -25.41 -26.66 -11.72
N ASP A 9 -26.48 -26.15 -12.35
CA ASP A 9 -27.05 -26.70 -13.59
C ASP A 9 -26.47 -26.07 -14.87
N ALA A 10 -25.41 -25.28 -14.77
CA ALA A 10 -24.81 -24.63 -15.94
C ALA A 10 -24.33 -25.69 -16.96
N PRO A 11 -24.57 -25.47 -18.27
CA PRO A 11 -24.21 -26.43 -19.30
C PRO A 11 -22.69 -26.64 -19.32
N THR A 12 -22.28 -27.90 -19.46
CA THR A 12 -20.87 -28.27 -19.59
C THR A 12 -20.39 -28.10 -21.03
N ILE A 13 -19.10 -27.78 -21.21
CA ILE A 13 -18.50 -27.41 -22.49
C ILE A 13 -17.41 -28.42 -22.87
N ALA A 14 -17.47 -28.97 -24.08
CA ALA A 14 -16.42 -29.85 -24.61
C ALA A 14 -15.26 -29.02 -25.17
N ALA A 15 -14.07 -29.17 -24.59
CA ALA A 15 -12.86 -28.51 -25.02
C ALA A 15 -11.64 -29.35 -24.56
N PRO A 16 -10.59 -29.50 -25.40
CA PRO A 16 -9.40 -30.24 -25.01
C PRO A 16 -8.66 -29.50 -23.90
N CYS A 17 -8.49 -30.17 -22.75
CA CYS A 17 -7.73 -29.63 -21.63
C CYS A 17 -6.26 -29.41 -22.03
N PRO A 18 -5.69 -28.21 -21.79
CA PRO A 18 -4.31 -27.87 -22.18
C PRO A 18 -3.23 -28.65 -21.40
N VAL A 19 -3.61 -29.28 -20.29
CA VAL A 19 -2.68 -30.00 -19.41
C VAL A 19 -2.75 -31.51 -19.63
N CYS A 20 -3.95 -32.11 -19.54
CA CYS A 20 -4.11 -33.58 -19.59
C CYS A 20 -4.77 -34.11 -20.87
N GLY A 21 -5.20 -33.23 -21.78
CA GLY A 21 -5.83 -33.61 -23.04
C GLY A 21 -7.26 -34.16 -22.96
N ASP A 22 -7.88 -34.22 -21.78
CA ASP A 22 -9.29 -34.65 -21.65
C ASP A 22 -10.22 -33.71 -22.45
N ALA A 23 -11.00 -34.26 -23.37
CA ALA A 23 -11.89 -33.51 -24.25
C ALA A 23 -13.16 -32.99 -23.56
N GLY A 24 -13.41 -33.39 -22.31
CA GLY A 24 -14.57 -32.98 -21.52
C GLY A 24 -15.76 -33.93 -21.60
N PRO A 25 -16.98 -33.45 -21.34
CA PRO A 25 -17.32 -32.04 -21.14
C PRO A 25 -16.88 -31.52 -19.75
N HIS A 26 -16.55 -30.24 -19.68
CA HIS A 26 -16.02 -29.55 -18.50
C HIS A 26 -17.02 -28.52 -17.96
N ALA A 27 -17.07 -28.34 -16.64
CA ALA A 27 -17.98 -27.37 -16.03
C ALA A 27 -17.39 -25.95 -16.09
N PRO A 28 -18.18 -24.90 -16.36
CA PRO A 28 -17.72 -23.53 -16.18
C PRO A 28 -17.41 -23.25 -14.69
N THR A 29 -16.38 -22.45 -14.43
CA THR A 29 -15.95 -22.03 -13.09
C THR A 29 -16.40 -20.61 -12.79
N LEU A 30 -16.15 -19.68 -13.72
CA LEU A 30 -16.62 -18.30 -13.67
C LEU A 30 -16.73 -17.73 -15.09
N THR A 31 -17.45 -16.62 -15.21
CA THR A 31 -17.57 -15.84 -16.44
C THR A 31 -17.33 -14.37 -16.13
N VAL A 32 -16.48 -13.72 -16.92
CA VAL A 32 -16.32 -12.26 -16.90
C VAL A 32 -16.99 -11.70 -18.15
N PRO A 33 -18.15 -11.03 -18.02
CA PRO A 33 -18.86 -10.50 -19.17
C PRO A 33 -18.01 -9.46 -19.89
N TRP A 34 -17.96 -9.54 -21.23
CA TRP A 34 -17.13 -8.66 -22.08
C TRP A 34 -15.64 -8.64 -21.71
N GLY A 35 -15.15 -9.66 -21.00
CA GLY A 35 -13.77 -9.75 -20.54
C GLY A 35 -12.83 -10.49 -21.49
N GLY A 36 -13.31 -10.97 -22.62
CA GLY A 36 -12.53 -11.76 -23.57
C GLY A 36 -11.82 -10.90 -24.61
N PRO A 37 -10.88 -11.47 -25.39
CA PRO A 37 -10.29 -10.78 -26.52
C PRO A 37 -11.36 -10.40 -27.56
N HIS A 38 -11.42 -9.12 -27.92
CA HIS A 38 -12.45 -8.53 -28.82
C HIS A 38 -13.87 -8.45 -28.23
N ASP A 39 -13.97 -8.24 -26.92
CA ASP A 39 -15.22 -8.02 -26.17
C ASP A 39 -16.25 -9.18 -26.11
N PRO A 40 -15.95 -10.49 -26.26
CA PRO A 40 -16.89 -11.55 -25.85
C PRO A 40 -16.84 -11.79 -24.33
N ASP A 41 -17.79 -12.56 -23.82
CA ASP A 41 -17.71 -13.10 -22.46
C ASP A 41 -16.48 -14.02 -22.33
N TRP A 42 -15.65 -13.79 -21.31
CA TRP A 42 -14.52 -14.66 -21.01
C TRP A 42 -14.94 -15.75 -20.03
N VAL A 43 -14.95 -16.98 -20.51
CA VAL A 43 -15.42 -18.16 -19.76
C VAL A 43 -14.24 -19.02 -19.36
N LEU A 44 -14.14 -19.32 -18.07
CA LEU A 44 -13.10 -20.19 -17.52
C LEU A 44 -13.70 -21.56 -17.17
N LEU A 45 -13.19 -22.64 -17.78
CA LEU A 45 -13.64 -24.02 -17.57
C LEU A 45 -12.83 -24.71 -16.48
N SER A 46 -13.44 -25.65 -15.75
CA SER A 46 -12.80 -26.56 -14.81
C SER A 46 -12.60 -27.93 -15.45
N CYS A 47 -11.36 -28.34 -15.65
CA CYS A 47 -11.10 -29.70 -16.13
C CYS A 47 -11.55 -30.73 -15.08
N ARG A 48 -12.45 -31.65 -15.46
CA ARG A 48 -12.94 -32.72 -14.57
C ARG A 48 -11.87 -33.73 -14.14
N ARG A 49 -10.75 -33.80 -14.86
CA ARG A 49 -9.68 -34.80 -14.64
C ARG A 49 -8.51 -34.28 -13.84
N CYS A 50 -7.89 -33.17 -14.26
CA CYS A 50 -6.71 -32.63 -13.59
C CYS A 50 -6.99 -31.34 -12.80
N THR A 51 -8.24 -30.86 -12.77
CA THR A 51 -8.70 -29.66 -12.03
C THR A 51 -8.17 -28.30 -12.52
N VAL A 52 -7.36 -28.26 -13.59
CA VAL A 52 -6.89 -27.00 -14.18
C VAL A 52 -8.07 -26.12 -14.58
N ARG A 53 -7.94 -24.80 -14.42
CA ARG A 53 -8.89 -23.84 -14.95
C ARG A 53 -8.38 -23.28 -16.27
N PHE A 54 -9.18 -23.21 -17.31
CA PHE A 54 -8.69 -22.76 -18.61
C PHE A 54 -9.76 -22.09 -19.45
N SER A 55 -9.34 -21.10 -20.24
CA SER A 55 -10.21 -20.46 -21.23
C SER A 55 -10.26 -21.30 -22.51
N THR A 56 -11.40 -21.25 -23.20
CA THR A 56 -11.52 -21.81 -24.55
C THR A 56 -10.79 -20.98 -25.59
N ASP A 57 -10.63 -19.67 -25.34
CA ASP A 57 -9.76 -18.82 -26.14
C ASP A 57 -8.33 -18.95 -25.61
N ARG A 58 -7.45 -19.45 -26.48
CA ARG A 58 -6.03 -19.63 -26.21
C ARG A 58 -5.18 -18.95 -27.29
N THR A 59 -5.63 -17.80 -27.77
CA THR A 59 -4.86 -16.93 -28.68
C THR A 59 -3.76 -16.19 -27.92
N VAL A 60 -2.53 -16.23 -28.43
CA VAL A 60 -1.38 -15.53 -27.82
C VAL A 60 -1.51 -14.02 -28.06
N GLY A 61 -1.32 -13.22 -27.01
CA GLY A 61 -1.28 -11.76 -27.12
C GLY A 61 -0.05 -11.27 -27.90
N ASP A 62 -0.17 -10.09 -28.51
CA ASP A 62 0.97 -9.44 -29.17
C ASP A 62 1.80 -8.64 -28.15
N TYR A 63 3.06 -9.05 -27.97
CA TYR A 63 4.01 -8.40 -27.07
C TYR A 63 4.99 -7.45 -27.79
N SER A 64 4.82 -7.26 -29.10
CA SER A 64 5.76 -6.51 -29.96
C SER A 64 5.47 -5.00 -30.08
N HIS A 65 4.33 -4.52 -29.57
CA HIS A 65 3.89 -3.14 -29.75
C HIS A 65 4.21 -2.21 -28.57
N ASP A 66 4.69 -1.00 -28.90
CA ASP A 66 4.98 0.09 -27.97
C ASP A 66 3.80 1.06 -27.88
N THR A 67 3.37 1.38 -26.66
CA THR A 67 2.33 2.37 -26.37
C THR A 67 2.79 3.28 -25.24
N GLY A 68 2.28 4.51 -25.14
CA GLY A 68 2.59 5.40 -24.00
C GLY A 68 2.25 4.75 -22.65
N VAL A 69 1.18 3.94 -22.62
CA VAL A 69 0.77 3.12 -21.47
C VAL A 69 1.83 2.08 -21.09
N PHE A 70 2.51 1.45 -22.05
CA PHE A 70 3.59 0.48 -21.77
C PHE A 70 4.77 1.14 -21.04
N ILE A 71 5.19 2.33 -21.49
CA ILE A 71 6.27 3.08 -20.84
C ILE A 71 5.86 3.46 -19.40
N ALA A 72 4.65 3.99 -19.22
CA ALA A 72 4.18 4.37 -17.89
C ALA A 72 4.00 3.16 -16.95
N ALA A 73 3.52 2.01 -17.46
CA ALA A 73 3.44 0.78 -16.70
C ALA A 73 4.83 0.25 -16.32
N THR A 74 5.81 0.39 -17.22
CA THR A 74 7.20 0.04 -16.95
C THR A 74 7.78 0.92 -15.84
N ASP A 75 7.62 2.25 -15.90
CA ASP A 75 8.04 3.17 -14.83
C ASP A 75 7.50 2.74 -13.46
N LEU A 76 6.20 2.44 -13.38
CA LEU A 76 5.56 1.97 -12.16
C LEU A 76 6.12 0.62 -11.67
N TYR A 77 6.36 -0.31 -12.59
CA TYR A 77 6.97 -1.62 -12.31
C TYR A 77 8.38 -1.47 -11.73
N LEU A 78 9.22 -0.62 -12.32
CA LEU A 78 10.57 -0.36 -11.85
C LEU A 78 10.57 0.26 -10.45
N GLU A 79 9.76 1.29 -10.23
CA GLU A 79 9.77 2.07 -8.97
C GLU A 79 9.15 1.30 -7.80
N MET A 80 8.13 0.48 -8.04
CA MET A 80 7.36 -0.18 -6.98
C MET A 80 6.89 -1.60 -7.36
N GLY A 81 6.37 -1.79 -8.58
CA GLY A 81 5.64 -3.01 -8.94
C GLY A 81 6.46 -4.32 -8.91
N ALA A 82 7.77 -4.27 -9.11
CA ALA A 82 8.61 -5.45 -8.96
C ALA A 82 8.87 -5.77 -7.48
N GLY A 83 8.12 -6.72 -6.92
CA GLY A 83 8.28 -7.22 -5.55
C GLY A 83 9.47 -8.17 -5.42
N LEU A 84 10.69 -7.63 -5.35
CA LEU A 84 11.92 -8.44 -5.35
C LEU A 84 12.01 -9.47 -4.22
N ASP A 85 11.49 -9.18 -3.04
CA ASP A 85 11.46 -10.13 -1.94
C ASP A 85 10.59 -11.36 -2.24
N VAL A 86 9.43 -11.14 -2.87
CA VAL A 86 8.52 -12.21 -3.32
C VAL A 86 9.10 -12.95 -4.53
N MET A 87 9.61 -12.21 -5.53
CA MET A 87 10.22 -12.79 -6.72
C MET A 87 11.42 -13.66 -6.36
N LEU A 88 12.27 -13.25 -5.42
CA LEU A 88 13.49 -13.98 -5.09
C LEU A 88 13.26 -15.10 -4.07
N GLU A 89 12.09 -15.18 -3.45
CA GLU A 89 11.78 -16.21 -2.44
C GLU A 89 11.93 -17.65 -2.97
N PRO A 90 11.43 -18.02 -4.16
CA PRO A 90 11.65 -19.36 -4.74
C PRO A 90 13.13 -19.70 -4.98
N MET A 91 13.99 -18.68 -5.04
CA MET A 91 15.43 -18.80 -5.29
C MET A 91 16.26 -18.64 -4.01
N GLY A 92 15.64 -18.48 -2.84
CA GLY A 92 16.32 -18.19 -1.57
C GLY A 92 17.28 -19.28 -1.06
N TRP A 93 17.16 -20.49 -1.60
CA TRP A 93 18.07 -21.60 -1.31
C TRP A 93 19.42 -21.50 -2.04
N LEU A 94 19.51 -20.69 -3.10
CA LEU A 94 20.74 -20.48 -3.86
C LEU A 94 21.82 -19.82 -3.00
N LYS A 95 23.08 -20.11 -3.32
CA LYS A 95 24.25 -19.61 -2.61
C LYS A 95 25.25 -18.97 -3.57
N PRO A 96 26.04 -17.98 -3.09
CA PRO A 96 27.12 -17.43 -3.88
C PRO A 96 28.10 -18.50 -4.35
N GLY A 97 28.59 -18.37 -5.59
CA GLY A 97 29.48 -19.34 -6.22
C GLY A 97 29.31 -19.37 -7.73
N GLU A 98 29.77 -20.45 -8.34
CA GLU A 98 29.57 -20.71 -9.77
C GLU A 98 28.22 -21.39 -9.99
N GLY A 99 27.45 -20.88 -10.95
CA GLY A 99 26.21 -21.51 -11.40
C GLY A 99 25.63 -20.78 -12.60
N ARG A 100 24.69 -21.43 -13.29
CA ARG A 100 24.03 -20.91 -14.49
C ARG A 100 22.52 -20.91 -14.36
N LEU A 101 21.92 -19.76 -14.65
CA LEU A 101 20.47 -19.56 -14.73
C LEU A 101 20.03 -19.38 -16.19
N LEU A 102 18.97 -20.09 -16.59
CA LEU A 102 18.17 -19.77 -17.76
C LEU A 102 16.84 -19.16 -17.30
N ASP A 103 16.58 -17.91 -17.65
CA ASP A 103 15.42 -17.12 -17.23
C ASP A 103 14.46 -16.95 -18.41
N ILE A 104 13.31 -17.65 -18.39
CA ILE A 104 12.33 -17.63 -19.47
C ILE A 104 11.14 -16.75 -19.07
N GLY A 105 10.81 -15.76 -19.89
CA GLY A 105 9.95 -14.65 -19.48
C GLY A 105 10.71 -13.66 -18.59
N ALA A 106 11.98 -13.41 -18.92
CA ALA A 106 12.90 -12.63 -18.09
C ALA A 106 12.42 -11.18 -17.82
N ASN A 107 11.53 -10.62 -18.63
CA ASN A 107 11.09 -9.23 -18.57
C ASN A 107 12.32 -8.28 -18.52
N ILE A 108 12.35 -7.30 -17.60
CA ILE A 108 13.51 -6.43 -17.33
C ILE A 108 14.72 -7.25 -16.83
N GLY A 109 14.52 -8.43 -16.23
CA GLY A 109 15.59 -9.32 -15.82
C GLY A 109 16.02 -9.19 -14.35
N PHE A 110 15.14 -8.77 -13.43
CA PHE A 110 15.50 -8.63 -12.01
C PHE A 110 16.01 -9.92 -11.35
N ILE A 111 15.50 -11.09 -11.75
CA ILE A 111 15.97 -12.40 -11.24
C ILE A 111 17.38 -12.68 -11.77
N SER A 112 17.56 -12.52 -13.07
CA SER A 112 18.87 -12.59 -13.73
C SER A 112 19.89 -11.65 -13.08
N ASP A 113 19.52 -10.39 -12.83
CA ASP A 113 20.38 -9.40 -12.19
C ASP A 113 20.77 -9.78 -10.76
N TYR A 114 19.80 -10.27 -9.97
CA TYR A 114 20.07 -10.75 -8.62
C TYR A 114 21.08 -11.89 -8.61
N VAL A 115 20.92 -12.91 -9.46
CA VAL A 115 21.85 -14.04 -9.46
C VAL A 115 23.25 -13.63 -9.92
N GLU A 116 23.40 -12.70 -10.86
CA GLU A 116 24.71 -12.21 -11.28
C GLU A 116 25.40 -11.35 -10.21
N VAL A 117 24.66 -10.42 -9.58
CA VAL A 117 25.23 -9.42 -8.66
C VAL A 117 25.39 -9.93 -7.24
N ALA A 118 24.40 -10.69 -6.76
CA ALA A 118 24.36 -11.21 -5.39
C ALA A 118 25.13 -12.54 -5.27
N LEU A 119 24.95 -13.44 -6.25
CA LEU A 119 25.49 -14.79 -6.19
C LEU A 119 26.77 -14.99 -7.00
N GLY A 120 27.03 -14.16 -8.01
CA GLY A 120 28.16 -14.34 -8.93
C GLY A 120 27.91 -15.38 -10.04
N TRP A 121 26.65 -15.76 -10.24
CA TRP A 121 26.24 -16.70 -11.29
C TRP A 121 26.24 -16.03 -12.68
N LYS A 122 25.96 -16.83 -13.72
CA LYS A 122 25.71 -16.34 -15.08
C LYS A 122 24.26 -16.58 -15.47
N ALA A 123 23.59 -15.53 -15.94
CA ALA A 123 22.21 -15.61 -16.40
C ALA A 123 22.11 -15.49 -17.92
N LYS A 124 21.18 -16.25 -18.51
CA LYS A 124 20.72 -16.09 -19.89
C LYS A 124 19.21 -15.92 -19.87
N GLY A 125 18.70 -14.86 -20.47
CA GLY A 125 17.27 -14.57 -20.52
C GLY A 125 16.66 -14.73 -21.92
N TYR A 126 15.36 -15.03 -21.97
CA TYR A 126 14.52 -14.91 -23.17
C TYR A 126 13.21 -14.23 -22.80
N ASP A 127 12.84 -13.18 -23.52
CA ASP A 127 11.56 -12.50 -23.35
C ASP A 127 11.22 -11.70 -24.62
N PRO A 128 10.06 -11.90 -25.25
CA PRO A 128 9.72 -11.25 -26.52
C PRO A 128 9.30 -9.78 -26.36
N SER A 129 9.07 -9.30 -25.13
CA SER A 129 8.59 -7.95 -24.89
C SER A 129 9.74 -6.94 -24.95
N ARG A 130 9.37 -5.67 -25.14
CA ARG A 130 10.29 -4.54 -25.10
C ARG A 130 11.04 -4.40 -23.76
N ALA A 131 10.51 -4.95 -22.66
CA ALA A 131 11.16 -4.93 -21.36
C ALA A 131 12.53 -5.65 -21.40
N SER A 132 12.66 -6.70 -22.20
CA SER A 132 13.93 -7.40 -22.40
C SER A 132 15.05 -6.48 -22.88
N GLU A 133 14.74 -5.58 -23.82
CA GLU A 133 15.70 -4.62 -24.37
C GLU A 133 16.13 -3.59 -23.34
N LEU A 134 15.18 -3.14 -22.51
CA LEU A 134 15.46 -2.25 -21.39
C LEU A 134 16.34 -2.94 -20.35
N GLY A 135 16.11 -4.22 -20.05
CA GLY A 135 16.98 -5.04 -19.20
C GLY A 135 18.42 -5.12 -19.72
N ARG A 136 18.60 -5.36 -21.03
CA ARG A 136 19.93 -5.33 -21.66
C ARG A 136 20.59 -3.96 -21.53
N GLN A 137 19.83 -2.89 -21.78
CA GLN A 137 20.34 -1.52 -21.79
C GLN A 137 20.69 -1.02 -20.37
N TRP A 138 19.85 -1.32 -19.38
CA TRP A 138 19.91 -0.72 -18.05
C TRP A 138 20.60 -1.60 -17.01
N LEU A 139 20.45 -2.92 -17.14
CA LEU A 139 21.05 -3.89 -16.22
C LEU A 139 22.27 -4.59 -16.83
N GLY A 140 22.51 -4.46 -18.13
CA GLY A 140 23.66 -5.07 -18.81
C GLY A 140 23.52 -6.59 -19.01
N LEU A 141 22.30 -7.10 -18.99
CA LEU A 141 22.00 -8.54 -18.98
C LEU A 141 22.04 -9.15 -20.39
N ASP A 142 22.35 -10.45 -20.46
CA ASP A 142 22.24 -11.25 -21.70
C ASP A 142 20.81 -11.79 -21.87
N ILE A 143 19.89 -10.93 -22.32
CA ILE A 143 18.50 -11.29 -22.62
C ILE A 143 18.29 -11.27 -24.14
N VAL A 144 17.68 -12.31 -24.68
CA VAL A 144 17.28 -12.37 -26.10
C VAL A 144 15.84 -11.85 -26.23
N PRO A 145 15.60 -10.79 -27.04
CA PRO A 145 14.28 -10.19 -27.23
C PRO A 145 13.42 -11.05 -28.19
N ASP A 146 13.16 -12.31 -27.83
CA ASP A 146 12.46 -13.28 -28.67
C ASP A 146 11.76 -14.36 -27.83
N TYR A 147 10.85 -15.10 -28.45
CA TYR A 147 10.18 -16.23 -27.84
C TYR A 147 11.14 -17.40 -27.61
N PHE A 148 10.99 -18.05 -26.44
CA PHE A 148 11.61 -19.34 -26.17
C PHE A 148 10.70 -20.46 -26.65
N THR A 149 11.18 -21.27 -27.60
CA THR A 149 10.41 -22.32 -28.28
C THR A 149 11.12 -23.67 -28.23
N GLU A 150 10.45 -24.73 -28.68
CA GLU A 150 11.03 -26.09 -28.77
C GLU A 150 12.29 -26.13 -29.65
N ASP A 151 12.39 -25.22 -30.61
CA ASP A 151 13.50 -25.11 -31.58
C ASP A 151 14.63 -24.19 -31.10
N THR A 152 14.45 -23.49 -29.96
CA THR A 152 15.49 -22.60 -29.42
C THR A 152 16.76 -23.40 -29.08
N PRO A 153 17.93 -23.03 -29.63
CA PRO A 153 19.19 -23.72 -29.36
C PRO A 153 19.62 -23.61 -27.90
N LEU A 154 20.03 -24.74 -27.31
CA LEU A 154 20.56 -24.82 -25.94
C LEU A 154 21.99 -25.37 -25.99
N PRO A 155 23.01 -24.54 -26.25
CA PRO A 155 24.40 -24.98 -26.40
C PRO A 155 25.05 -25.40 -25.08
N VAL A 156 24.45 -25.00 -23.95
CA VAL A 156 24.86 -25.37 -22.60
C VAL A 156 23.64 -25.79 -21.79
N THR A 157 23.88 -26.52 -20.71
CA THR A 157 22.86 -26.83 -19.70
C THR A 157 22.98 -25.91 -18.50
N TYR A 158 21.90 -25.82 -17.72
CA TYR A 158 21.73 -24.86 -16.63
C TYR A 158 21.48 -25.56 -15.30
N ASP A 159 21.97 -24.97 -14.21
CA ASP A 159 21.72 -25.44 -12.84
C ASP A 159 20.29 -25.10 -12.40
N VAL A 160 19.80 -23.93 -12.85
CA VAL A 160 18.41 -23.52 -12.66
C VAL A 160 17.82 -23.03 -13.97
N VAL A 161 16.59 -23.46 -14.24
CA VAL A 161 15.71 -22.83 -15.22
C VAL A 161 14.59 -22.16 -14.44
N ALA A 162 14.39 -20.86 -14.64
CA ALA A 162 13.33 -20.08 -14.03
C ALA A 162 12.25 -19.70 -15.05
N ALA A 163 10.99 -19.73 -14.63
CA ALA A 163 9.85 -19.27 -15.42
C ALA A 163 8.77 -18.73 -14.46
N PHE A 164 8.72 -17.43 -14.22
CA PHE A 164 7.81 -16.82 -13.24
C PHE A 164 6.72 -16.04 -13.94
N GLU A 165 5.46 -16.26 -13.53
CA GLU A 165 4.27 -15.63 -14.12
C GLU A 165 4.26 -15.69 -15.66
N LEU A 166 4.62 -16.87 -16.19
CA LEU A 166 4.74 -17.13 -17.62
C LEU A 166 3.73 -18.18 -18.10
N LEU A 167 3.59 -19.28 -17.36
CA LEU A 167 2.97 -20.50 -17.87
C LEU A 167 1.48 -20.31 -18.18
N GLU A 168 0.82 -19.41 -17.47
CA GLU A 168 -0.58 -19.02 -17.65
C GLU A 168 -0.84 -18.31 -18.98
N HIS A 169 0.17 -17.71 -19.60
CA HIS A 169 0.12 -17.04 -20.89
C HIS A 169 0.44 -17.97 -22.07
N VAL A 170 0.75 -19.24 -21.81
CA VAL A 170 1.21 -20.19 -22.82
C VAL A 170 0.04 -21.09 -23.27
N PRO A 171 -0.31 -21.12 -24.57
CA PRO A 171 -1.43 -21.93 -25.05
C PRO A 171 -1.28 -23.43 -24.77
N ASN A 172 -0.05 -23.92 -24.92
CA ASN A 172 0.32 -25.33 -24.74
C ASN A 172 1.47 -25.42 -23.73
N PRO A 173 1.16 -25.50 -22.42
CA PRO A 173 2.17 -25.40 -21.37
C PRO A 173 3.07 -26.64 -21.26
N VAL A 174 2.56 -27.84 -21.53
CA VAL A 174 3.32 -29.09 -21.37
C VAL A 174 4.52 -29.19 -22.34
N PRO A 175 4.40 -28.86 -23.64
CA PRO A 175 5.56 -28.80 -24.54
C PRO A 175 6.63 -27.79 -24.10
N LEU A 176 6.23 -26.61 -23.61
CA LEU A 176 7.18 -25.65 -23.04
C LEU A 176 7.91 -26.27 -21.83
N LEU A 177 7.19 -26.86 -20.87
CA LEU A 177 7.81 -27.52 -19.70
C LEU A 177 8.81 -28.62 -20.10
N LYS A 178 8.54 -29.38 -21.17
CA LYS A 178 9.51 -30.35 -21.72
C LYS A 178 10.78 -29.67 -22.25
N THR A 179 10.62 -28.53 -22.90
CA THR A 179 11.75 -27.73 -23.39
C THR A 179 12.57 -27.14 -22.24
N LEU A 180 11.92 -26.65 -21.18
CA LEU A 180 12.58 -26.20 -19.95
C LEU A 180 13.36 -27.34 -19.28
N SER A 181 12.73 -28.53 -19.19
CA SER A 181 13.37 -29.75 -18.66
C SER A 181 14.63 -30.15 -19.44
N ARG A 182 14.62 -30.00 -20.78
CA ARG A 182 15.78 -30.25 -21.66
C ARG A 182 16.95 -29.30 -21.40
N GLY A 183 16.69 -28.06 -20.96
CA GLY A 183 17.73 -27.09 -20.64
C GLY A 183 18.47 -27.36 -19.33
N LEU A 184 17.90 -28.16 -18.43
CA LEU A 184 18.51 -28.47 -17.15
C LEU A 184 19.67 -29.45 -17.29
N ASN A 185 20.73 -29.24 -16.50
CA ASN A 185 21.74 -30.27 -16.25
C ASN A 185 21.15 -31.42 -15.42
N ASP A 186 21.93 -32.48 -15.18
CA ASP A 186 21.42 -33.70 -14.51
C ASP A 186 20.92 -33.51 -13.08
N THR A 187 21.42 -32.49 -12.39
CA THR A 187 21.02 -32.11 -11.04
C THR A 187 20.18 -30.84 -11.00
N GLY A 188 19.81 -30.31 -12.17
CA GLY A 188 19.19 -29.01 -12.31
C GLY A 188 17.77 -28.96 -11.76
N ILE A 189 17.34 -27.77 -11.40
CA ILE A 189 16.01 -27.51 -10.84
C ILE A 189 15.25 -26.52 -11.71
N LEU A 190 14.03 -26.88 -12.10
CA LEU A 190 13.04 -25.93 -12.61
C LEU A 190 12.42 -25.21 -11.41
N VAL A 191 12.48 -23.89 -11.42
CA VAL A 191 11.82 -23.02 -10.45
C VAL A 191 10.75 -22.22 -11.18
N LEU A 192 9.51 -22.26 -10.70
CA LEU A 192 8.39 -21.64 -11.40
C LEU A 192 7.41 -21.00 -10.41
N THR A 193 6.81 -19.89 -10.84
CA THR A 193 5.62 -19.31 -10.20
C THR A 193 4.51 -19.10 -11.25
N THR A 194 3.27 -19.21 -10.82
CA THR A 194 2.08 -18.92 -11.64
C THR A 194 0.89 -18.69 -10.70
N PRO A 195 -0.17 -17.96 -11.11
CA PRO A 195 -1.35 -17.78 -10.28
C PRO A 195 -2.03 -19.11 -9.90
N ASP A 196 -2.51 -19.20 -8.65
CA ASP A 196 -3.21 -20.40 -8.14
C ASP A 196 -4.70 -20.38 -8.51
N GLY A 197 -5.07 -21.12 -9.55
CA GLY A 197 -6.47 -21.35 -9.93
C GLY A 197 -7.31 -22.09 -8.88
N GLY A 198 -6.68 -22.63 -7.82
CA GLY A 198 -7.33 -23.27 -6.67
C GLY A 198 -8.01 -22.29 -5.72
N VAL A 199 -7.66 -20.99 -5.77
CA VAL A 199 -8.27 -19.97 -4.92
C VAL A 199 -9.53 -19.35 -5.53
N LEU A 200 -9.90 -19.68 -6.76
CA LEU A 200 -11.09 -19.11 -7.42
C LEU A 200 -12.37 -19.69 -6.83
N LYS A 201 -12.98 -18.94 -5.91
CA LYS A 201 -14.23 -19.27 -5.22
C LYS A 201 -15.06 -18.00 -5.01
N PRO A 202 -16.40 -18.10 -4.89
CA PRO A 202 -17.26 -16.93 -4.64
C PRO A 202 -16.86 -16.07 -3.45
N GLU A 203 -16.25 -16.68 -2.43
CA GLU A 203 -15.84 -16.02 -1.19
C GLU A 203 -14.46 -15.34 -1.29
N THR A 204 -13.71 -15.56 -2.37
CA THR A 204 -12.38 -14.99 -2.54
C THR A 204 -12.47 -13.48 -2.80
N PRO A 205 -11.67 -12.64 -2.13
CA PRO A 205 -11.73 -11.20 -2.32
C PRO A 205 -11.46 -10.80 -3.78
N ALA A 206 -12.23 -9.85 -4.32
CA ALA A 206 -12.05 -9.37 -5.69
C ALA A 206 -10.64 -8.83 -5.95
N SER A 207 -10.02 -8.17 -4.97
CA SER A 207 -8.65 -7.66 -5.05
C SER A 207 -7.59 -8.75 -5.27
N MET A 208 -7.87 -9.99 -4.82
CA MET A 208 -7.03 -11.15 -5.09
C MET A 208 -7.42 -11.82 -6.42
N MET A 209 -8.71 -11.89 -6.75
CA MET A 209 -9.17 -12.57 -7.96
C MET A 209 -8.76 -11.85 -9.25
N TRP A 210 -8.89 -10.52 -9.32
CA TRP A 210 -8.63 -9.77 -10.56
C TRP A 210 -7.23 -10.00 -11.14
N PRO A 211 -6.14 -9.92 -10.35
CA PRO A 211 -4.79 -10.23 -10.84
C PRO A 211 -4.61 -11.70 -11.24
N ILE A 212 -5.28 -12.64 -10.57
CA ILE A 212 -5.17 -14.07 -10.86
C ILE A 212 -5.85 -14.42 -12.19
N ILE A 213 -7.04 -13.86 -12.45
CA ILE A 213 -7.81 -14.24 -13.62
C ILE A 213 -7.43 -13.47 -14.88
N SER A 214 -6.95 -12.22 -14.75
CA SER A 214 -6.51 -11.33 -15.85
C SER A 214 -7.14 -11.67 -17.20
N PRO A 215 -8.46 -11.41 -17.35
CA PRO A 215 -9.27 -11.96 -18.44
C PRO A 215 -8.70 -11.58 -19.81
N GLY A 216 -8.72 -12.54 -20.73
CA GLY A 216 -8.11 -12.39 -22.06
C GLY A 216 -6.57 -12.56 -22.10
N SER A 217 -5.87 -12.41 -20.97
CA SER A 217 -4.41 -12.57 -20.89
C SER A 217 -3.99 -13.89 -20.26
N HIS A 218 -4.61 -14.31 -19.15
CA HIS A 218 -4.31 -15.59 -18.51
C HIS A 218 -5.21 -16.68 -19.08
N MET A 219 -4.63 -17.65 -19.76
CA MET A 219 -5.38 -18.65 -20.54
C MET A 219 -5.53 -19.96 -19.78
N THR A 220 -4.56 -20.27 -18.92
CA THR A 220 -4.52 -21.50 -18.11
C THR A 220 -4.13 -21.15 -16.68
N LEU A 221 -5.04 -21.36 -15.72
CA LEU A 221 -4.79 -21.17 -14.30
C LEU A 221 -4.63 -22.52 -13.61
N PHE A 222 -3.41 -22.78 -13.14
CA PHE A 222 -3.05 -24.06 -12.55
C PHE A 222 -3.57 -24.16 -11.13
N THR A 223 -4.14 -25.31 -10.78
CA THR A 223 -4.20 -25.78 -9.39
C THR A 223 -2.96 -26.59 -9.07
N ALA A 224 -2.66 -26.81 -7.78
CA ALA A 224 -1.54 -27.66 -7.36
C ALA A 224 -1.55 -29.06 -8.02
N VAL A 225 -2.73 -29.67 -8.17
CA VAL A 225 -2.92 -30.99 -8.80
C VAL A 225 -2.59 -30.93 -10.30
N SER A 226 -3.11 -29.93 -11.01
CA SER A 226 -2.84 -29.79 -12.44
C SER A 226 -1.38 -29.45 -12.74
N MET A 227 -0.74 -28.67 -11.87
CA MET A 227 0.69 -28.34 -11.98
C MET A 227 1.55 -29.58 -11.80
N GLU A 228 1.31 -30.40 -10.77
CA GLU A 228 2.04 -31.66 -10.61
C GLU A 228 1.82 -32.58 -11.83
N THR A 229 0.58 -32.68 -12.34
CA THR A 229 0.27 -33.46 -13.55
C THR A 229 1.09 -33.00 -14.75
N ALA A 230 1.18 -31.69 -14.99
CA ALA A 230 1.94 -31.10 -16.10
C ALA A 230 3.45 -31.38 -15.96
N LEU A 231 4.00 -31.23 -14.76
CA LEU A 231 5.43 -31.46 -14.47
C LEU A 231 5.81 -32.94 -14.62
N ARG A 232 4.94 -33.88 -14.19
CA ARG A 232 5.13 -35.32 -14.43
C ARG A 232 5.17 -35.64 -15.92
N ALA A 233 4.27 -35.04 -16.71
CA ALA A 233 4.24 -35.19 -18.16
C ALA A 233 5.48 -34.60 -18.85
N ALA A 234 6.17 -33.65 -18.21
CA ALA A 234 7.43 -33.06 -18.65
C ALA A 234 8.69 -33.84 -18.18
N GLY A 235 8.51 -34.96 -17.47
CA GLY A 235 9.60 -35.86 -17.07
C GLY A 235 10.19 -35.59 -15.69
N PHE A 236 9.61 -34.70 -14.88
CA PHE A 236 10.07 -34.46 -13.52
C PHE A 236 9.60 -35.56 -12.55
N THR A 237 10.49 -36.01 -11.68
CA THR A 237 10.26 -37.11 -10.72
C THR A 237 10.21 -36.63 -9.27
N HIS A 238 10.81 -35.49 -8.96
CA HIS A 238 10.77 -34.86 -7.64
C HIS A 238 10.16 -33.47 -7.76
N ILE A 239 8.94 -33.30 -7.26
CA ILE A 239 8.11 -32.11 -7.46
C ILE A 239 7.65 -31.59 -6.10
N SER A 240 7.74 -30.27 -5.93
CA SER A 240 7.17 -29.54 -4.80
C SER A 240 6.30 -28.42 -5.37
N VAL A 241 5.00 -28.46 -5.11
CA VAL A 241 4.07 -27.39 -5.45
C VAL A 241 3.48 -26.85 -4.15
N THR A 242 3.65 -25.55 -3.89
CA THR A 242 3.22 -24.90 -2.63
C THR A 242 2.39 -23.66 -2.95
N PRO A 243 1.10 -23.64 -2.61
CA PRO A 243 0.29 -22.42 -2.67
C PRO A 243 0.76 -21.40 -1.63
N VAL A 244 0.99 -20.16 -2.05
CA VAL A 244 1.38 -19.04 -1.19
C VAL A 244 0.69 -17.78 -1.69
N ALA A 245 -0.15 -17.13 -0.88
CA ALA A 245 -0.75 -15.83 -1.18
C ALA A 245 -1.39 -15.69 -2.58
N GLY A 246 -2.03 -16.73 -3.10
CA GLY A 246 -2.70 -16.71 -4.42
C GLY A 246 -1.82 -17.10 -5.60
N ILE A 247 -0.56 -17.49 -5.38
CA ILE A 247 0.35 -18.06 -6.39
C ILE A 247 0.74 -19.49 -6.04
N LEU A 248 1.13 -20.29 -7.04
CA LEU A 248 1.79 -21.57 -6.87
C LEU A 248 3.30 -21.38 -6.98
N ARG A 249 4.04 -21.72 -5.92
CA ARG A 249 5.50 -21.84 -5.95
C ARG A 249 5.90 -23.27 -6.28
N VAL A 250 6.73 -23.44 -7.30
CA VAL A 250 7.10 -24.75 -7.84
C VAL A 250 8.62 -24.93 -7.84
N HIS A 251 9.04 -26.10 -7.37
CA HIS A 251 10.38 -26.64 -7.57
C HIS A 251 10.26 -28.05 -8.15
N ALA A 252 10.91 -28.31 -9.28
CA ALA A 252 10.86 -29.62 -9.93
C ALA A 252 12.24 -30.06 -10.43
N SER A 253 12.59 -31.33 -10.23
CA SER A 253 13.85 -31.92 -10.68
C SER A 253 13.71 -33.39 -11.06
N ARG A 254 14.71 -33.91 -11.78
CA ARG A 254 14.90 -35.33 -12.13
C ARG A 254 15.54 -36.13 -10.98
N VAL A 255 16.15 -35.43 -10.03
CA VAL A 255 16.80 -35.99 -8.83
C VAL A 255 16.16 -35.41 -7.56
N PRO A 256 16.38 -36.00 -6.36
CA PRO A 256 15.85 -35.46 -5.13
C PRO A 256 16.19 -33.97 -4.94
N LEU A 257 15.19 -33.16 -4.61
CA LEU A 257 15.36 -31.73 -4.35
C LEU A 257 16.29 -31.52 -3.14
N PRO A 258 17.14 -30.47 -3.14
CA PRO A 258 18.07 -30.21 -2.05
C PRO A 258 17.33 -29.86 -0.76
N ALA A 259 17.97 -30.15 0.37
CA ALA A 259 17.48 -29.73 1.66
C ALA A 259 17.38 -28.20 1.70
N GLY A 260 16.23 -27.67 2.13
CA GLY A 260 16.01 -26.23 2.19
C GLY A 260 15.66 -25.56 0.86
N VAL A 261 15.29 -26.31 -0.19
CA VAL A 261 14.77 -25.73 -1.45
C VAL A 261 13.57 -24.78 -1.24
N ARG A 262 12.87 -24.94 -0.11
CA ARG A 262 11.73 -24.11 0.32
C ARG A 262 12.13 -22.94 1.23
N ASN A 263 13.42 -22.75 1.50
CA ASN A 263 13.90 -21.64 2.29
C ASN A 263 13.55 -20.33 1.57
N GLY A 264 13.04 -19.37 2.33
CA GLY A 264 12.72 -18.05 1.80
C GLY A 264 13.97 -17.25 1.43
N CYS A 265 13.73 -16.06 0.88
CA CYS A 265 14.78 -15.13 0.49
C CYS A 265 15.70 -14.78 1.68
N ASP A 266 17.03 -14.89 1.48
CA ASP A 266 18.01 -14.39 2.44
C ASP A 266 17.98 -12.86 2.44
N ARG A 267 17.39 -12.28 3.49
CA ARG A 267 17.18 -10.83 3.58
C ARG A 267 18.49 -10.06 3.74
N ALA A 268 19.53 -10.67 4.30
CA ALA A 268 20.84 -10.02 4.37
C ALA A 268 21.47 -9.94 2.97
N LEU A 269 21.36 -11.02 2.19
CA LEU A 269 21.83 -11.06 0.82
C LEU A 269 21.03 -10.14 -0.12
N LEU A 270 19.71 -10.02 0.08
CA LEU A 270 18.88 -9.05 -0.64
C LEU A 270 19.35 -7.61 -0.39
N ARG A 271 19.59 -7.22 0.87
CA ARG A 271 20.12 -5.88 1.19
C ARG A 271 21.49 -5.65 0.55
N GLU A 272 22.36 -6.64 0.59
CA GLU A 272 23.67 -6.57 -0.04
C GLU A 272 23.59 -6.40 -1.56
N TYR A 273 22.69 -7.14 -2.22
CA TYR A 273 22.39 -6.97 -3.64
C TYR A 273 21.95 -5.54 -3.96
N LEU A 274 21.00 -4.99 -3.20
CA LEU A 274 20.50 -3.63 -3.40
C LEU A 274 21.61 -2.59 -3.24
N ARG A 275 22.47 -2.73 -2.22
CA ARG A 275 23.65 -1.85 -2.04
C ARG A 275 24.61 -1.93 -3.22
N ARG A 276 24.94 -3.15 -3.68
CA ARG A 276 25.83 -3.34 -4.83
C ARG A 276 25.26 -2.75 -6.12
N ARG A 277 23.94 -2.83 -6.34
CA ARG A 277 23.31 -2.22 -7.52
C ARG A 277 23.34 -0.69 -7.46
N LEU A 278 23.35 -0.08 -6.28
CA LEU A 278 23.35 1.37 -6.11
C LEU A 278 24.74 2.02 -6.25
N THR A 279 25.76 1.30 -6.71
CA THR A 279 27.06 1.92 -7.03
C THR A 279 27.06 2.49 -8.46
N PRO A 280 27.75 3.63 -8.70
CA PRO A 280 27.76 4.27 -10.02
C PRO A 280 28.23 3.37 -11.17
N GLU A 281 29.11 2.41 -10.89
CA GLU A 281 29.66 1.47 -11.88
C GLU A 281 28.61 0.47 -12.36
N ARG A 282 27.63 0.13 -11.52
CA ARG A 282 26.62 -0.91 -11.78
C ARG A 282 25.27 -0.36 -12.20
N LEU A 283 25.02 0.93 -11.98
CA LEU A 283 23.79 1.57 -12.42
C LEU A 283 24.07 2.97 -12.99
N PRO A 284 24.44 3.08 -14.27
CA PRO A 284 24.71 4.37 -14.90
C PRO A 284 23.40 5.14 -15.13
N ASN A 285 23.07 6.07 -14.22
CA ASN A 285 22.08 7.16 -14.33
C ASN A 285 20.75 6.80 -15.04
N TYR A 286 20.04 5.80 -14.53
CA TYR A 286 18.65 5.53 -14.91
C TYR A 286 17.71 5.87 -13.74
N ASP A 287 17.26 7.13 -13.69
CA ASP A 287 16.60 7.73 -12.52
C ASP A 287 15.49 6.87 -11.91
N ARG A 288 14.59 6.31 -12.71
CA ARG A 288 13.44 5.49 -12.26
C ARG A 288 13.87 4.15 -11.65
N LEU A 289 14.78 3.46 -12.32
CA LEU A 289 15.30 2.18 -11.88
C LEU A 289 16.12 2.34 -10.59
N GLU A 290 16.96 3.39 -10.55
CA GLU A 290 17.69 3.77 -9.34
C GLU A 290 16.73 4.10 -8.20
N ASN A 291 15.69 4.89 -8.46
CA ASN A 291 14.67 5.21 -7.47
C ASN A 291 14.00 3.95 -6.91
N GLY A 292 13.65 2.99 -7.77
CA GLY A 292 13.10 1.70 -7.35
C GLY A 292 14.06 0.87 -6.49
N PHE A 293 15.35 0.83 -6.83
CA PHE A 293 16.35 0.15 -5.99
C PHE A 293 16.53 0.83 -4.63
N ARG A 294 16.61 2.16 -4.60
CA ARG A 294 16.73 2.97 -3.37
C ARG A 294 15.52 2.76 -2.46
N TYR A 295 14.31 2.83 -3.02
CA TYR A 295 13.08 2.58 -2.27
C TYR A 295 13.07 1.18 -1.62
N ARG A 296 13.41 0.13 -2.38
CA ARG A 296 13.45 -1.23 -1.84
C ARG A 296 14.50 -1.38 -0.74
N LEU A 297 15.67 -0.74 -0.88
CA LEU A 297 16.67 -0.73 0.17
C LEU A 297 16.16 0.01 1.41
N PHE A 298 15.56 1.18 1.23
CA PHE A 298 14.96 1.95 2.31
C PHE A 298 13.90 1.14 3.08
N LYS A 299 12.98 0.50 2.35
CA LYS A 299 11.98 -0.43 2.91
C LYS A 299 12.63 -1.55 3.73
N GLU A 300 13.68 -2.20 3.21
CA GLU A 300 14.40 -3.24 3.94
C GLU A 300 15.05 -2.71 5.23
N LEU A 301 15.71 -1.55 5.15
CA LEU A 301 16.41 -0.97 6.30
C LEU A 301 15.44 -0.55 7.40
N VAL A 302 14.29 0.02 7.05
CA VAL A 302 13.25 0.37 8.03
C VAL A 302 12.65 -0.88 8.67
N ASN A 303 12.27 -1.90 7.89
CA ASN A 303 11.64 -3.11 8.42
C ASN A 303 12.56 -3.93 9.33
N PHE A 304 13.87 -3.95 9.06
CA PHE A 304 14.83 -4.72 9.85
C PHE A 304 15.57 -3.89 10.93
N GLY A 305 15.19 -2.62 11.12
CA GLY A 305 15.69 -1.81 12.23
C GLY A 305 17.11 -1.26 12.03
N PHE A 306 17.42 -0.76 10.83
CA PHE A 306 18.68 -0.06 10.50
C PHE A 306 18.44 1.45 10.28
N PRO A 307 18.10 2.22 11.33
CA PRO A 307 17.59 3.58 11.17
C PRO A 307 18.60 4.59 10.61
N GLU A 308 19.88 4.49 11.00
CA GLU A 308 20.92 5.41 10.54
C GLU A 308 21.14 5.30 9.02
N GLU A 309 21.26 4.08 8.52
CA GLU A 309 21.40 3.83 7.08
C GLU A 309 20.12 4.17 6.32
N ALA A 310 18.94 3.82 6.87
CA ALA A 310 17.65 4.17 6.27
C ALA A 310 17.51 5.68 6.09
N GLN A 311 17.93 6.48 7.07
CA GLN A 311 17.89 7.93 7.01
C GLN A 311 18.80 8.48 5.90
N GLU A 312 19.98 7.88 5.69
CA GLU A 312 20.89 8.30 4.62
C GLU A 312 20.34 7.95 3.23
N VAL A 313 19.81 6.73 3.05
CA VAL A 313 19.12 6.35 1.81
C VAL A 313 17.94 7.28 1.53
N PHE A 314 17.16 7.64 2.56
CA PHE A 314 16.02 8.55 2.40
C PHE A 314 16.44 9.95 1.93
N LYS A 315 17.53 10.53 2.45
CA LYS A 315 18.04 11.83 1.97
C LYS A 315 18.38 11.79 0.47
N GLN A 316 18.95 10.67 0.02
CA GLN A 316 19.30 10.48 -1.38
C GLN A 316 18.03 10.36 -2.24
N MET A 317 16.97 9.69 -1.73
CA MET A 317 15.66 9.68 -2.36
C MET A 317 15.03 11.09 -2.42
N VAL A 318 15.12 11.90 -1.36
CA VAL A 318 14.64 13.29 -1.35
C VAL A 318 15.29 14.09 -2.48
N ALA A 319 16.62 14.02 -2.60
CA ALA A 319 17.36 14.74 -3.64
C ALA A 319 16.93 14.30 -5.05
N GLN A 320 16.80 12.99 -5.27
CA GLN A 320 16.40 12.43 -6.56
C GLN A 320 14.97 12.81 -6.94
N VAL A 321 14.02 12.62 -6.02
CA VAL A 321 12.60 12.91 -6.26
C VAL A 321 12.36 14.40 -6.45
N ARG A 322 13.08 15.26 -5.72
CA ARG A 322 13.05 16.71 -5.93
C ARG A 322 13.58 17.10 -7.30
N ALA A 323 14.71 16.53 -7.72
CA ALA A 323 15.31 16.83 -9.01
C ALA A 323 14.42 16.39 -10.19
N ARG A 324 13.77 15.22 -10.08
CA ARG A 324 12.97 14.63 -11.15
C ARG A 324 11.54 15.16 -11.22
N PHE A 325 10.87 15.28 -10.08
CA PHE A 325 9.43 15.56 -9.99
C PHE A 325 9.10 16.92 -9.37
N GLY A 326 10.09 17.62 -8.80
CA GLY A 326 9.85 18.85 -8.04
C GLY A 326 9.15 18.62 -6.69
N ILE A 327 9.11 17.37 -6.21
CA ILE A 327 8.46 16.99 -4.96
C ILE A 327 9.50 16.95 -3.84
N ASP A 328 9.22 17.61 -2.72
CA ASP A 328 10.06 17.53 -1.53
C ASP A 328 9.55 16.45 -0.56
N LEU A 329 10.21 15.28 -0.57
CA LEU A 329 9.86 14.20 0.35
C LEU A 329 10.13 14.53 1.82
N ASP A 330 10.94 15.55 2.16
CA ASP A 330 11.21 15.90 3.56
C ASP A 330 10.16 16.86 4.17
N ASP A 331 9.27 17.40 3.32
CA ASP A 331 8.16 18.29 3.67
C ASP A 331 6.80 17.64 3.36
N PRO A 332 6.33 16.70 4.21
CA PRO A 332 5.07 16.00 3.99
C PRO A 332 3.82 16.90 4.07
N GLU A 333 3.90 18.09 4.69
CA GLU A 333 2.78 19.03 4.75
C GLU A 333 2.51 19.71 3.40
N SER A 334 3.56 19.86 2.59
CA SER A 334 3.50 20.44 1.23
C SER A 334 2.89 19.50 0.19
N LEU A 335 2.77 18.20 0.49
CA LEU A 335 2.27 17.20 -0.46
C LEU A 335 0.77 17.42 -0.69
N VAL A 336 0.46 18.11 -1.80
CA VAL A 336 -0.90 18.41 -2.23
C VAL A 336 -1.50 17.19 -2.93
N VAL A 337 -2.69 16.77 -2.50
CA VAL A 337 -3.49 15.79 -3.24
C VAL A 337 -3.87 16.40 -4.58
N PRO A 338 -3.44 15.82 -5.71
CA PRO A 338 -3.91 16.27 -7.00
C PRO A 338 -5.45 16.24 -7.04
N PRO A 339 -6.13 17.28 -7.53
CA PRO A 339 -7.54 17.12 -7.87
C PRO A 339 -7.67 15.99 -8.91
N ASN A 340 -8.76 15.22 -8.77
CA ASN A 340 -9.40 14.34 -9.75
C ASN A 340 -8.85 14.41 -11.20
N PRO A 341 -8.99 13.31 -11.95
CA PRO A 341 -8.07 12.19 -12.08
C PRO A 341 -7.16 12.32 -13.31
N VAL A 342 -5.91 11.91 -13.16
CA VAL A 342 -4.94 11.78 -14.25
C VAL A 342 -4.95 10.36 -14.81
N ASP A 343 -4.64 10.19 -16.09
CA ASP A 343 -4.32 8.87 -16.64
C ASP A 343 -2.94 8.38 -16.13
N LEU A 344 -2.59 7.12 -16.41
CA LEU A 344 -1.33 6.54 -15.92
C LEU A 344 -0.10 7.29 -16.42
N GLU A 345 -0.13 7.79 -17.66
CA GLU A 345 1.01 8.52 -18.24
C GLU A 345 1.22 9.87 -17.54
N GLU A 346 0.15 10.61 -17.29
CA GLU A 346 0.23 11.86 -16.56
C GLU A 346 0.57 11.64 -15.07
N PHE A 347 0.06 10.55 -14.47
CA PHE A 347 0.45 10.17 -13.11
C PHE A 347 1.96 9.95 -13.01
N THR A 348 2.52 9.08 -13.86
CA THR A 348 3.95 8.77 -13.78
C THR A 348 4.80 9.98 -14.12
N ARG A 349 4.38 10.89 -15.02
CA ARG A 349 5.10 12.15 -15.25
C ARG A 349 5.22 13.03 -14.00
N ARG A 350 4.20 13.03 -13.14
CA ARG A 350 4.10 13.95 -12.01
C ARG A 350 4.71 13.42 -10.72
N GLU A 351 4.60 12.12 -10.47
CA GLU A 351 4.94 11.52 -9.19
C GLU A 351 5.66 10.17 -9.38
N PRO A 352 6.55 9.77 -8.45
CA PRO A 352 7.10 8.42 -8.45
C PRO A 352 6.06 7.41 -7.98
N GLY A 353 6.04 6.22 -8.58
CA GLY A 353 5.13 5.14 -8.27
C GLY A 353 5.24 4.61 -6.83
N ASN A 354 6.39 4.80 -6.18
CA ASN A 354 6.63 4.44 -4.78
C ASN A 354 6.44 5.60 -3.79
N LEU A 355 5.80 6.72 -4.19
CA LEU A 355 5.61 7.88 -3.32
C LEU A 355 4.91 7.50 -2.00
N MET A 356 3.77 6.80 -2.11
CA MET A 356 3.00 6.38 -0.93
C MET A 356 3.81 5.52 0.02
N THR A 357 4.50 4.50 -0.49
CA THR A 357 5.21 3.54 0.35
C THR A 357 6.47 4.17 0.95
N SER A 358 7.16 5.04 0.21
CA SER A 358 8.28 5.84 0.72
C SER A 358 7.86 6.71 1.91
N LEU A 359 6.70 7.38 1.82
CA LEU A 359 6.15 8.19 2.92
C LEU A 359 5.70 7.31 4.09
N HIS A 360 5.12 6.14 3.83
CA HIS A 360 4.71 5.20 4.86
C HIS A 360 5.92 4.69 5.68
N PHE A 361 6.98 4.22 5.00
CA PHE A 361 8.19 3.75 5.69
C PHE A 361 8.94 4.90 6.38
N LYS A 362 8.90 6.12 5.83
CA LYS A 362 9.43 7.30 6.53
C LYS A 362 8.63 7.62 7.79
N SER A 363 7.31 7.47 7.77
CA SER A 363 6.46 7.61 8.96
C SER A 363 6.86 6.62 10.05
N ILE A 364 7.10 5.36 9.70
CA ILE A 364 7.57 4.32 10.63
C ILE A 364 8.95 4.68 11.19
N LEU A 365 9.89 5.09 10.34
CA LEU A 365 11.24 5.47 10.75
C LEU A 365 11.21 6.62 11.76
N VAL A 366 10.49 7.70 11.45
CA VAL A 366 10.39 8.87 12.34
C VAL A 366 9.67 8.54 13.65
N ASN A 367 8.64 7.68 13.59
CA ASN A 367 7.95 7.22 14.78
C ASN A 367 8.88 6.44 15.73
N ASN A 368 9.68 5.53 15.17
CA ASN A 368 10.43 4.55 15.96
C ASN A 368 11.84 5.03 16.33
N ALA A 369 12.53 5.71 15.41
CA ALA A 369 13.90 6.16 15.61
C ALA A 369 13.97 7.56 16.23
N ASP A 370 13.13 8.49 15.75
CA ASP A 370 13.16 9.89 16.21
C ASP A 370 12.19 10.14 17.37
N ASN A 371 11.25 9.21 17.62
CA ASN A 371 10.15 9.34 18.58
C ASN A 371 9.31 10.62 18.37
N ASP A 372 9.12 10.99 17.10
CA ASP A 372 8.39 12.19 16.69
C ASP A 372 7.01 11.81 16.11
N ALA A 373 6.03 11.69 17.01
CA ALA A 373 4.65 11.34 16.65
C ALA A 373 4.00 12.41 15.74
N ALA A 374 4.34 13.69 15.90
CA ALA A 374 3.76 14.77 15.10
C ALA A 374 4.17 14.65 13.64
N ARG A 375 5.49 14.51 13.41
CA ARG A 375 6.02 14.36 12.06
C ARG A 375 5.65 13.01 11.46
N SER A 376 5.61 11.94 12.26
CA SER A 376 5.12 10.63 11.82
C SER A 376 3.67 10.69 11.34
N ALA A 377 2.77 11.39 12.06
CA ALA A 377 1.38 11.57 11.64
C ALA A 377 1.27 12.30 10.28
N CYS A 378 2.13 13.29 10.03
CA CYS A 378 2.17 14.01 8.75
C CYS A 378 2.57 13.08 7.60
N TYR A 379 3.65 12.33 7.76
CA TYR A 379 4.10 11.35 6.77
C TYR A 379 3.06 10.26 6.52
N ALA A 380 2.43 9.75 7.57
CA ALA A 380 1.39 8.73 7.47
C ALA A 380 0.15 9.25 6.73
N ALA A 381 -0.31 10.47 7.05
CA ALA A 381 -1.40 11.10 6.34
C ALA A 381 -1.06 11.33 4.87
N ALA A 382 0.12 11.88 4.56
CA ALA A 382 0.58 12.06 3.19
C ALA A 382 0.65 10.73 2.41
N ALA A 383 1.09 9.65 3.06
CA ALA A 383 1.09 8.31 2.48
C ALA A 383 -0.33 7.84 2.12
N VAL A 384 -1.31 8.00 3.02
CA VAL A 384 -2.73 7.69 2.73
C VAL A 384 -3.21 8.43 1.48
N LEU A 385 -2.93 9.73 1.40
CA LEU A 385 -3.36 10.57 0.29
C LEU A 385 -2.71 10.17 -1.04
N ALA A 386 -1.40 9.93 -1.04
CA ALA A 386 -0.68 9.43 -2.22
C ALA A 386 -1.20 8.06 -2.66
N GLY A 387 -1.51 7.18 -1.70
CA GLY A 387 -2.05 5.84 -1.98
C GLY A 387 -3.41 5.88 -2.65
N VAL A 388 -4.31 6.75 -2.19
CA VAL A 388 -5.63 6.96 -2.81
C VAL A 388 -5.49 7.45 -4.26
N THR A 389 -4.57 8.39 -4.52
CA THR A 389 -4.30 8.87 -5.88
C THR A 389 -3.85 7.73 -6.79
N LEU A 390 -2.83 6.98 -6.38
CA LEU A 390 -2.30 5.84 -7.14
C LEU A 390 -3.38 4.79 -7.40
N ARG A 391 -4.14 4.41 -6.37
CA ARG A 391 -5.16 3.36 -6.50
C ARG A 391 -6.31 3.75 -7.42
N ARG A 392 -6.69 5.03 -7.44
CA ARG A 392 -7.67 5.55 -8.42
C ARG A 392 -7.17 5.46 -9.86
N VAL A 393 -5.87 5.68 -10.09
CA VAL A 393 -5.25 5.52 -11.41
C VAL A 393 -5.27 4.05 -11.82
N LEU A 394 -4.86 3.14 -10.94
CA LEU A 394 -4.81 1.70 -11.22
C LEU A 394 -6.18 1.09 -11.48
N GLN A 395 -7.19 1.43 -10.68
CA GLN A 395 -8.53 0.86 -10.83
C GLN A 395 -9.19 1.22 -12.17
N ARG A 396 -8.80 2.33 -12.82
CA ARG A 396 -9.26 2.68 -14.18
C ARG A 396 -8.73 1.73 -15.24
N LEU A 397 -7.56 1.15 -14.99
CA LEU A 397 -6.95 0.12 -15.81
C LEU A 397 -7.40 -1.28 -15.40
N SER A 398 -8.39 -1.38 -14.50
CA SER A 398 -8.81 -2.65 -13.88
C SER A 398 -7.67 -3.38 -13.16
N MET A 399 -6.69 -2.61 -12.69
CA MET A 399 -5.57 -3.08 -11.88
C MET A 399 -5.77 -2.65 -10.43
N ASP A 400 -5.17 -3.39 -9.50
CA ASP A 400 -4.96 -2.95 -8.12
C ASP A 400 -3.55 -3.41 -7.72
N ASN A 401 -2.90 -2.67 -6.83
CA ASN A 401 -1.60 -3.06 -6.28
C ASN A 401 -1.76 -3.54 -4.85
N GLY A 402 -1.42 -4.81 -4.58
CA GLY A 402 -1.54 -5.40 -3.25
C GLY A 402 -0.79 -4.60 -2.17
N GLU A 403 0.32 -3.96 -2.53
CA GLU A 403 1.08 -3.11 -1.62
C GLU A 403 0.28 -1.86 -1.20
N ALA A 404 -0.46 -1.17 -2.08
CA ALA A 404 -1.30 -0.06 -1.63
C ALA A 404 -2.56 -0.51 -0.89
N GLY A 405 -3.15 -1.65 -1.28
CA GLY A 405 -4.27 -2.24 -0.56
C GLY A 405 -3.96 -2.49 0.92
N THR A 406 -2.70 -2.81 1.24
CA THR A 406 -2.22 -3.05 2.62
C THR A 406 -1.62 -1.81 3.29
N ALA A 407 -0.89 -0.99 2.55
CA ALA A 407 -0.21 0.18 3.11
C ALA A 407 -1.16 1.34 3.44
N ILE A 408 -2.25 1.54 2.70
CA ILE A 408 -3.25 2.59 3.00
C ILE A 408 -3.88 2.40 4.40
N PRO A 409 -4.48 1.24 4.74
CA PRO A 409 -5.05 1.03 6.07
C PRO A 409 -3.98 1.10 7.17
N ALA A 410 -2.77 0.57 6.92
CA ALA A 410 -1.66 0.64 7.87
C ALA A 410 -1.21 2.09 8.15
N ALA A 411 -1.05 2.90 7.10
CA ALA A 411 -0.71 4.32 7.21
C ALA A 411 -1.82 5.11 7.90
N LEU A 412 -3.09 4.86 7.57
CA LEU A 412 -4.21 5.54 8.23
C LEU A 412 -4.25 5.24 9.73
N ARG A 413 -4.06 3.97 10.12
CA ARG A 413 -3.98 3.59 11.53
C ARG A 413 -2.85 4.30 12.25
N LEU A 414 -1.64 4.35 11.65
CA LEU A 414 -0.48 5.04 12.23
C LEU A 414 -0.72 6.55 12.35
N ALA A 415 -1.35 7.19 11.35
CA ALA A 415 -1.72 8.59 11.40
C ALA A 415 -2.68 8.88 12.56
N LEU A 416 -3.77 8.12 12.66
CA LEU A 416 -4.79 8.31 13.70
C LEU A 416 -4.25 8.04 15.10
N GLN A 417 -3.43 6.99 15.26
CA GLN A 417 -2.74 6.71 16.52
C GLN A 417 -1.91 7.92 16.96
N ASN A 418 -1.05 8.42 16.08
CA ASN A 418 -0.14 9.50 16.42
C ASN A 418 -0.86 10.85 16.60
N LEU A 419 -1.95 11.09 15.89
CA LEU A 419 -2.83 12.25 16.14
C LEU A 419 -3.50 12.18 17.52
N ALA A 420 -4.01 11.00 17.90
CA ALA A 420 -4.61 10.80 19.21
C ALA A 420 -3.60 10.97 20.36
N VAL A 421 -2.36 10.47 20.19
CA VAL A 421 -1.25 10.68 21.13
C VAL A 421 -0.94 12.17 21.34
N GLN A 422 -1.07 12.97 20.28
CA GLN A 422 -0.90 14.43 20.36
C GLN A 422 -2.08 15.15 21.02
N GLY A 423 -3.21 14.47 21.23
CA GLY A 423 -4.41 15.04 21.85
C GLY A 423 -5.51 15.45 20.87
N ALA A 424 -5.41 15.10 19.58
CA ALA A 424 -6.51 15.28 18.64
C ALA A 424 -7.65 14.29 18.96
N ASP A 425 -8.89 14.72 18.80
CA ASP A 425 -10.07 13.86 18.84
C ASP A 425 -10.26 13.20 17.46
N ILE A 426 -9.92 11.93 17.38
CA ILE A 426 -9.98 11.16 16.12
C ILE A 426 -11.36 10.57 15.83
N ARG A 427 -12.30 10.57 16.78
CA ARG A 427 -13.63 9.95 16.63
C ARG A 427 -14.41 10.49 15.44
N PRO A 428 -14.46 11.82 15.20
CA PRO A 428 -15.21 12.35 14.08
C PRO A 428 -14.66 11.92 12.71
N LEU A 429 -13.34 11.77 12.58
CA LEU A 429 -12.71 11.26 11.36
C LEU A 429 -13.02 9.76 11.19
N LEU A 430 -12.96 8.97 12.27
CA LEU A 430 -13.37 7.56 12.22
C LEU A 430 -14.81 7.37 11.76
N THR A 431 -15.74 8.16 12.29
CA THR A 431 -17.15 8.14 11.85
C THR A 431 -17.30 8.44 10.36
N LEU A 432 -16.54 9.40 9.83
CA LEU A 432 -16.53 9.67 8.38
C LEU A 432 -15.99 8.49 7.57
N VAL A 433 -14.88 7.88 8.02
CA VAL A 433 -14.27 6.73 7.32
C VAL A 433 -15.22 5.54 7.27
N GLU A 434 -15.90 5.23 8.37
CA GLU A 434 -16.88 4.15 8.45
C GLU A 434 -18.13 4.39 7.58
N ALA A 435 -18.47 5.65 7.33
CA ALA A 435 -19.58 6.03 6.46
C ALA A 435 -19.23 5.98 4.96
N THR A 436 -17.95 5.85 4.59
CA THR A 436 -17.52 5.75 3.18
C THR A 436 -17.59 4.31 2.66
N ASP A 437 -17.91 4.16 1.37
CA ASP A 437 -17.83 2.87 0.68
C ASP A 437 -16.40 2.56 0.20
N SER A 438 -16.20 1.41 -0.45
CA SER A 438 -14.87 1.00 -0.95
C SER A 438 -14.39 1.76 -2.20
N THR A 439 -15.19 2.70 -2.71
CA THR A 439 -14.89 3.49 -3.92
C THR A 439 -14.65 4.97 -3.61
N THR A 440 -15.01 5.42 -2.41
CA THR A 440 -14.93 6.80 -1.94
C THR A 440 -13.97 6.92 -0.74
N GLY A 441 -13.65 8.15 -0.34
CA GLY A 441 -12.74 8.41 0.78
C GLY A 441 -11.35 7.77 0.58
N PHE A 442 -10.98 6.89 1.51
CA PHE A 442 -9.69 6.16 1.50
C PHE A 442 -9.76 4.77 0.83
N MET A 443 -10.89 4.43 0.20
CA MET A 443 -11.08 3.20 -0.59
C MET A 443 -10.91 1.90 0.23
N LEU A 444 -11.15 1.93 1.54
CA LEU A 444 -10.95 0.78 2.42
C LEU A 444 -11.92 -0.37 2.09
N THR A 445 -11.49 -1.62 2.29
CA THR A 445 -12.41 -2.77 2.22
C THR A 445 -13.37 -2.76 3.42
N PRO A 446 -14.51 -3.47 3.38
CA PRO A 446 -15.35 -3.64 4.56
C PRO A 446 -14.58 -4.18 5.77
N THR A 447 -13.72 -5.18 5.55
CA THR A 447 -12.87 -5.75 6.60
C THR A 447 -11.91 -4.74 7.20
N ASP A 448 -11.27 -3.90 6.38
CA ASP A 448 -10.38 -2.84 6.87
C ASP A 448 -11.13 -1.82 7.73
N ARG A 449 -12.35 -1.42 7.31
CA ARG A 449 -13.19 -0.50 8.09
C ARG A 449 -13.61 -1.09 9.42
N ASP A 450 -14.08 -2.35 9.41
CA ASP A 450 -14.56 -3.04 10.61
C ASP A 450 -13.42 -3.25 11.62
N ALA A 451 -12.20 -3.51 11.15
CA ALA A 451 -11.03 -3.69 12.01
C ALA A 451 -10.48 -2.37 12.58
N LEU A 452 -10.58 -1.25 11.85
CA LEU A 452 -9.88 0.01 12.15
C LEU A 452 -10.15 0.53 13.57
N ARG A 453 -11.44 0.62 13.97
CA ARG A 453 -11.81 1.12 15.29
C ARG A 453 -11.34 0.19 16.41
N GLY A 454 -11.50 -1.12 16.23
CA GLY A 454 -11.08 -2.12 17.19
C GLY A 454 -9.56 -2.09 17.44
N ASP A 455 -8.79 -2.06 16.35
CA ASP A 455 -7.33 -1.95 16.39
C ASP A 455 -6.88 -0.68 17.11
N LEU A 456 -7.42 0.48 16.72
CA LEU A 456 -7.06 1.76 17.35
C LEU A 456 -7.42 1.79 18.84
N LYS A 457 -8.59 1.25 19.21
CA LYS A 457 -9.00 1.16 20.61
C LYS A 457 -8.01 0.32 21.41
N ALA A 458 -7.59 -0.84 20.89
CA ALA A 458 -6.63 -1.71 21.53
C ALA A 458 -5.27 -1.01 21.69
N THR A 459 -4.75 -0.40 20.62
CA THR A 459 -3.48 0.33 20.65
C THR A 459 -3.50 1.49 21.64
N LEU A 460 -4.55 2.32 21.62
CA LEU A 460 -4.69 3.45 22.55
C LEU A 460 -4.80 2.99 24.00
N ALA A 461 -5.47 1.86 24.26
CA ALA A 461 -5.53 1.28 25.60
C ALA A 461 -4.15 0.79 26.08
N THR A 462 -3.37 0.15 25.22
CA THR A 462 -1.98 -0.24 25.53
C THR A 462 -1.10 0.97 25.85
N LEU A 463 -1.33 2.11 25.18
CA LEU A 463 -0.64 3.38 25.44
C LEU A 463 -1.18 4.14 26.66
N GLY A 464 -2.23 3.64 27.34
CA GLY A 464 -2.83 4.32 28.50
C GLY A 464 -3.61 5.58 28.15
N MET A 465 -4.05 5.73 26.90
CA MET A 465 -4.75 6.92 26.42
C MET A 465 -6.23 6.88 26.81
N ARG A 466 -6.72 7.91 27.51
CA ARG A 466 -8.15 8.05 27.90
C ARG A 466 -9.12 7.95 26.73
N GLN A 467 -8.68 8.36 25.53
CA GLN A 467 -9.51 8.27 24.32
C GLN A 467 -10.01 6.84 24.03
N ALA A 468 -9.27 5.80 24.45
CA ALA A 468 -9.66 4.40 24.26
C ALA A 468 -11.02 4.06 24.90
N GLU A 469 -11.37 4.71 26.02
CA GLU A 469 -12.63 4.50 26.73
C GLU A 469 -13.82 5.15 26.00
N THR A 470 -13.55 6.18 25.20
CA THR A 470 -14.56 7.01 24.55
C THR A 470 -14.69 6.74 23.06
N LEU A 471 -13.84 5.87 22.49
CA LEU A 471 -13.76 5.68 21.05
C LEU A 471 -15.08 5.18 20.46
N ASP A 472 -15.86 4.37 21.18
CA ASP A 472 -17.16 3.86 20.71
C ASP A 472 -18.32 4.85 20.88
N GLN A 473 -18.08 6.01 21.50
CA GLN A 473 -19.13 6.99 21.70
C GLN A 473 -19.47 7.66 20.36
N PRO A 474 -20.78 7.83 20.06
CA PRO A 474 -21.19 8.50 18.84
C PRO A 474 -20.75 9.96 18.87
N VAL A 475 -20.22 10.43 17.74
CA VAL A 475 -19.87 11.84 17.55
C VAL A 475 -20.57 12.38 16.32
N GLU A 476 -21.17 13.57 16.48
CA GLU A 476 -21.81 14.27 15.39
C GLU A 476 -20.75 14.82 14.42
N VAL A 477 -20.99 14.65 13.13
CA VAL A 477 -20.14 15.17 12.05
C VAL A 477 -20.92 16.25 11.31
N LEU A 478 -20.24 17.36 10.96
CA LEU A 478 -20.94 18.49 10.33
C LEU A 478 -21.32 18.16 8.88
N PRO A 479 -22.46 18.66 8.39
CA PRO A 479 -22.83 18.51 6.98
C PRO A 479 -21.73 19.03 6.04
N GLY A 480 -21.32 18.20 5.08
CA GLY A 480 -20.27 18.55 4.11
C GLY A 480 -18.83 18.26 4.57
N ASP A 481 -18.63 17.74 5.79
CA ASP A 481 -17.32 17.21 6.18
C ASP A 481 -16.98 15.98 5.32
N ASP A 482 -15.72 15.92 4.87
CA ASP A 482 -15.15 14.81 4.12
C ASP A 482 -13.93 14.26 4.86
N CYS A 483 -13.77 12.93 4.87
CA CYS A 483 -12.69 12.25 5.58
C CYS A 483 -11.30 12.69 5.09
N VAL A 484 -11.13 12.91 3.78
CA VAL A 484 -9.85 13.31 3.18
C VAL A 484 -9.46 14.71 3.64
N THR A 485 -10.37 15.68 3.48
CA THR A 485 -10.18 17.08 3.89
C THR A 485 -9.90 17.18 5.38
N ARG A 486 -10.60 16.39 6.20
CA ARG A 486 -10.41 16.40 7.64
C ARG A 486 -9.06 15.82 8.07
N LEU A 487 -8.62 14.73 7.45
CA LEU A 487 -7.28 14.19 7.69
C LEU A 487 -6.19 15.21 7.33
N ILE A 488 -6.34 15.93 6.20
CA ILE A 488 -5.42 17.01 5.80
C ILE A 488 -5.33 18.09 6.87
N ASN A 489 -6.46 18.52 7.43
CA ASN A 489 -6.47 19.57 8.47
C ASN A 489 -5.80 19.10 9.77
N LEU A 490 -6.00 17.83 10.15
CA LEU A 490 -5.37 17.25 11.34
C LEU A 490 -3.85 17.06 11.18
N ALA A 491 -3.40 16.71 9.98
CA ALA A 491 -1.99 16.38 9.69
C ALA A 491 -1.14 17.58 9.22
N ARG A 492 -1.49 18.80 9.66
CA ARG A 492 -0.75 20.04 9.37
C ARG A 492 -0.36 20.77 10.66
N PRO A 493 0.62 20.27 11.42
CA PRO A 493 0.99 20.83 12.71
C PRO A 493 1.44 22.29 12.59
N ALA A 494 2.16 22.69 11.53
CA ALA A 494 2.55 24.08 11.35
C ALA A 494 1.32 25.01 11.17
N ALA A 495 0.37 24.63 10.32
CA ALA A 495 -0.86 25.39 10.10
C ALA A 495 -1.74 25.43 11.36
N TYR A 496 -1.85 24.30 12.07
CA TYR A 496 -2.55 24.20 13.35
C TYR A 496 -1.95 25.13 14.40
N GLN A 497 -0.63 25.13 14.59
CA GLN A 497 0.02 26.00 15.57
C GLN A 497 -0.16 27.48 15.23
N ALA A 498 -0.05 27.86 13.96
CA ALA A 498 -0.31 29.22 13.51
C ALA A 498 -1.77 29.66 13.78
N ALA A 499 -2.75 28.82 13.42
CA ALA A 499 -4.17 29.08 13.66
C ALA A 499 -4.49 29.17 15.16
N ARG A 500 -3.92 28.26 15.96
CA ARG A 500 -4.06 28.25 17.43
C ARG A 500 -3.53 29.54 18.05
N GLN A 501 -2.33 29.97 17.67
CA GLN A 501 -1.73 31.20 18.19
C GLN A 501 -2.55 32.43 17.78
N ALA A 502 -2.94 32.51 16.51
CA ALA A 502 -3.78 33.61 16.00
C ALA A 502 -5.14 33.68 16.74
N ALA A 503 -5.78 32.54 17.01
CA ALA A 503 -7.03 32.50 17.77
C ALA A 503 -6.83 33.03 19.20
N ILE A 504 -5.80 32.58 19.92
CA ILE A 504 -5.49 33.03 21.28
C ILE A 504 -5.24 34.55 21.31
N ASP A 505 -4.41 35.06 20.39
CA ASP A 505 -4.03 36.47 20.36
C ASP A 505 -5.21 37.37 20.00
N THR A 506 -5.99 36.98 19.00
CA THR A 506 -7.15 37.77 18.56
C THR A 506 -8.25 37.78 19.61
N ILE A 507 -8.54 36.65 20.28
CA ILE A 507 -9.49 36.59 21.40
C ILE A 507 -8.97 37.43 22.58
N GLY A 508 -7.72 37.23 22.99
CA GLY A 508 -7.13 37.86 24.17
C GLY A 508 -6.93 39.38 24.06
N SER A 509 -6.73 39.89 22.85
CA SER A 509 -6.51 41.33 22.60
C SER A 509 -7.79 42.12 22.28
N ASN A 510 -8.87 41.46 21.85
CA ASN A 510 -10.06 42.16 21.37
C ASN A 510 -10.75 42.98 22.46
N ARG A 511 -11.16 44.22 22.15
CA ARG A 511 -11.76 45.14 23.14
C ARG A 511 -13.29 45.10 23.18
N LYS A 512 -13.95 44.41 22.24
CA LYS A 512 -15.42 44.36 22.12
C LYS A 512 -15.95 43.00 22.61
N PRO A 513 -16.73 42.94 23.71
CA PRO A 513 -17.19 41.66 24.29
C PRO A 513 -17.95 40.76 23.31
N ALA A 514 -18.83 41.31 22.48
CA ALA A 514 -19.56 40.55 21.47
C ALA A 514 -18.62 39.93 20.41
N LYS A 515 -17.53 40.63 20.05
CA LYS A 515 -16.53 40.12 19.11
C LYS A 515 -15.66 39.04 19.74
N VAL A 516 -15.38 39.10 21.04
CA VAL A 516 -14.67 38.02 21.77
C VAL A 516 -15.45 36.69 21.66
N LEU A 517 -16.77 36.72 21.85
CA LEU A 517 -17.59 35.51 21.70
C LEU A 517 -17.62 35.02 20.24
N ALA A 518 -17.81 35.92 19.27
CA ALA A 518 -17.80 35.53 17.87
C ALA A 518 -16.44 34.92 17.44
N LEU A 519 -15.32 35.42 17.97
CA LEU A 519 -13.99 34.86 17.73
C LEU A 519 -13.81 33.50 18.41
N LEU A 520 -14.38 33.30 19.60
CA LEU A 520 -14.41 31.98 20.25
C LEU A 520 -15.22 30.97 19.44
N ASP A 521 -16.43 31.34 19.00
CA ASP A 521 -17.25 30.46 18.15
C ASP A 521 -16.55 30.16 16.82
N GLN A 522 -15.87 31.16 16.22
CA GLN A 522 -15.03 30.94 15.05
C GLN A 522 -13.91 29.93 15.31
N ALA A 523 -13.19 30.04 16.43
CA ALA A 523 -12.14 29.10 16.78
C ALA A 523 -12.67 27.68 17.05
N VAL A 524 -13.85 27.56 17.66
CA VAL A 524 -14.51 26.27 17.94
C VAL A 524 -14.98 25.58 16.66
N SER A 525 -15.34 26.35 15.63
CA SER A 525 -15.76 25.81 14.33
C SER A 525 -14.63 25.77 13.30
N ASP A 526 -13.44 26.25 13.63
CA ASP A 526 -12.29 26.29 12.72
C ASP A 526 -11.86 24.85 12.38
N PRO A 527 -11.79 24.47 11.09
CA PRO A 527 -11.41 23.11 10.69
C PRO A 527 -10.03 22.65 11.18
N LEU A 528 -9.11 23.57 11.49
CA LEU A 528 -7.78 23.25 12.02
C LEU A 528 -7.79 23.09 13.55
N LEU A 529 -8.77 23.67 14.27
CA LEU A 529 -8.77 23.73 15.73
C LEU A 529 -9.85 22.86 16.38
N ARG A 530 -10.98 22.66 15.72
CA ARG A 530 -12.19 22.04 16.29
C ARG A 530 -11.98 20.62 16.82
N ASP A 531 -11.03 19.90 16.23
CA ASP A 531 -10.69 18.52 16.59
C ASP A 531 -9.59 18.45 17.67
N TRP A 532 -9.22 19.58 18.28
CA TRP A 532 -8.23 19.66 19.36
C TRP A 532 -8.87 20.18 20.64
N PRO A 533 -9.44 19.31 21.50
CA PRO A 533 -10.20 19.70 22.69
C PRO A 533 -9.45 20.62 23.66
N ASP A 534 -8.15 20.39 23.84
CA ASP A 534 -7.31 21.23 24.70
C ASP A 534 -7.15 22.64 24.16
N THR A 535 -7.07 22.78 22.83
CA THR A 535 -6.99 24.09 22.16
C THR A 535 -8.32 24.83 22.22
N VAL A 536 -9.44 24.13 22.03
CA VAL A 536 -10.78 24.70 22.22
C VAL A 536 -10.96 25.17 23.66
N THR A 537 -10.56 24.35 24.63
CA THR A 537 -10.61 24.69 26.07
C THR A 537 -9.75 25.89 26.38
N LEU A 538 -8.53 25.97 25.83
CA LEU A 538 -7.65 27.11 26.00
C LEU A 538 -8.26 28.40 25.42
N CYS A 539 -8.82 28.34 24.21
CA CYS A 539 -9.50 29.50 23.61
C CYS A 539 -10.66 29.98 24.50
N ALA A 540 -11.43 29.05 25.08
CA ALA A 540 -12.51 29.37 26.00
C ALA A 540 -12.00 30.00 27.31
N LYS A 541 -10.90 29.50 27.89
CA LYS A 541 -10.24 30.11 29.06
C LYS A 541 -9.76 31.53 28.78
N VAL A 542 -9.10 31.76 27.63
CA VAL A 542 -8.65 33.09 27.21
C VAL A 542 -9.84 34.04 27.00
N ALA A 543 -10.91 33.57 26.36
CA ALA A 543 -12.14 34.34 26.18
C ALA A 543 -12.77 34.72 27.53
N LEU A 544 -12.84 33.78 28.48
CA LEU A 544 -13.35 34.02 29.84
C LEU A 544 -12.56 35.14 30.54
N ILE A 545 -11.23 35.00 30.61
CA ILE A 545 -10.33 35.99 31.22
C ILE A 545 -10.54 37.35 30.56
N ARG A 546 -10.61 37.39 29.22
CA ARG A 546 -10.78 38.63 28.49
C ARG A 546 -12.12 39.30 28.78
N LEU A 547 -13.22 38.55 28.78
CA LEU A 547 -14.55 39.06 29.08
C LEU A 547 -14.64 39.60 30.52
N VAL A 548 -14.00 38.94 31.49
CA VAL A 548 -13.91 39.44 32.87
C VAL A 548 -13.16 40.77 32.92
N ARG A 549 -12.00 40.89 32.24
CA ARG A 549 -11.25 42.16 32.17
C ARG A 549 -12.04 43.30 31.52
N LEU A 550 -12.93 42.97 30.58
CA LEU A 550 -13.85 43.94 29.96
C LEU A 550 -15.13 44.18 30.77
N ARG A 551 -15.24 43.63 31.99
CA ARG A 551 -16.43 43.69 32.88
C ARG A 551 -17.70 43.10 32.27
N ALA A 552 -17.56 42.21 31.28
CA ALA A 552 -18.67 41.53 30.61
C ALA A 552 -19.04 40.21 31.31
N HIS A 553 -19.29 40.27 32.62
CA HIS A 553 -19.43 39.08 33.49
C HIS A 553 -20.55 38.11 33.08
N ARG A 554 -21.65 38.61 32.51
CA ARG A 554 -22.73 37.74 32.00
C ARG A 554 -22.28 36.90 30.81
N LEU A 555 -21.43 37.44 29.94
CA LEU A 555 -20.90 36.70 28.79
C LEU A 555 -19.80 35.73 29.24
N ALA A 556 -18.95 36.16 30.17
CA ALA A 556 -17.96 35.30 30.82
C ALA A 556 -18.63 34.07 31.48
N ALA A 557 -19.74 34.28 32.19
CA ALA A 557 -20.53 33.20 32.79
C ALA A 557 -21.02 32.17 31.76
N ARG A 558 -21.50 32.62 30.59
CA ARG A 558 -21.92 31.71 29.51
C ARG A 558 -20.77 30.86 28.97
N VAL A 559 -19.57 31.45 28.88
CA VAL A 559 -18.37 30.69 28.49
C VAL A 559 -18.08 29.61 29.52
N TYR A 560 -18.06 29.95 30.81
CA TYR A 560 -17.85 28.96 31.86
C TYR A 560 -18.96 27.89 31.93
N GLU A 561 -20.21 28.25 31.67
CA GLU A 561 -21.32 27.27 31.63
C GLU A 561 -21.18 26.26 30.49
N ARG A 562 -20.64 26.70 29.34
CA ARG A 562 -20.51 25.84 28.15
C ARG A 562 -19.23 25.01 28.15
N TRP A 563 -18.12 25.53 28.66
CA TRP A 563 -16.81 24.87 28.59
C TRP A 563 -16.11 24.66 29.94
N GLY A 564 -16.58 25.30 31.01
CA GLY A 564 -15.92 25.26 32.30
C GLY A 564 -16.11 23.94 33.02
N ASP A 565 -15.04 23.46 33.63
CA ASP A 565 -15.01 22.26 34.47
C ASP A 565 -14.23 22.51 35.78
N PRO A 566 -14.29 21.59 36.75
CA PRO A 566 -13.58 21.72 38.02
C PRO A 566 -12.09 22.10 37.95
N SER A 567 -11.35 21.64 36.94
CA SER A 567 -9.91 21.88 36.77
C SER A 567 -9.58 23.33 36.43
N TRP A 568 -10.55 24.12 35.93
CA TRP A 568 -10.33 25.53 35.62
C TRP A 568 -10.02 26.38 36.86
N HIS A 569 -10.40 25.91 38.05
CA HIS A 569 -10.06 26.55 39.31
C HIS A 569 -8.60 26.36 39.74
N GLU A 570 -7.91 25.39 39.15
CA GLU A 570 -6.49 25.11 39.43
C GLU A 570 -5.57 25.95 38.53
N ASP A 571 -6.12 26.50 37.43
CA ASP A 571 -5.45 27.40 36.52
C ASP A 571 -5.48 28.84 37.06
N ALA A 572 -4.37 29.31 37.64
CA ALA A 572 -4.32 30.55 38.42
C ALA A 572 -4.89 31.81 37.71
N PRO A 573 -4.55 32.10 36.42
CA PRO A 573 -5.19 33.18 35.67
C PRO A 573 -6.71 33.04 35.56
N VAL A 574 -7.20 31.82 35.35
CA VAL A 574 -8.64 31.53 35.23
C VAL A 574 -9.33 31.66 36.59
N ALA A 575 -8.73 31.10 37.65
CA ALA A 575 -9.21 31.20 39.02
C ALA A 575 -9.36 32.65 39.48
N ALA A 576 -8.38 33.50 39.19
CA ALA A 576 -8.44 34.93 39.48
C ALA A 576 -9.60 35.62 38.72
N ALA A 577 -9.80 35.28 37.44
CA ALA A 577 -10.93 35.80 36.67
C ALA A 577 -12.28 35.34 37.23
N LEU A 578 -12.38 34.08 37.68
CA LEU A 578 -13.56 33.52 38.31
C LEU A 578 -13.86 34.18 39.67
N ALA A 579 -12.84 34.47 40.47
CA ALA A 579 -12.97 35.20 41.73
C ALA A 579 -13.54 36.61 41.51
N LEU A 580 -12.95 37.37 40.57
CA LEU A 580 -13.45 38.70 40.16
C LEU A 580 -14.88 38.66 39.65
N MET A 581 -15.26 37.59 38.94
CA MET A 581 -16.63 37.39 38.48
C MET A 581 -17.60 37.14 39.64
N ALA A 582 -17.20 36.35 40.64
CA ALA A 582 -18.00 36.01 41.82
C ALA A 582 -18.22 37.19 42.79
N GLU A 583 -17.28 38.13 42.82
CA GLU A 583 -17.38 39.39 43.59
C GLU A 583 -18.19 40.48 42.86
N SER A 584 -18.51 40.27 41.58
CA SER A 584 -19.22 41.26 40.79
C SER A 584 -20.69 41.43 41.26
N ARG A 585 -21.18 42.67 41.27
CA ARG A 585 -22.59 43.00 41.62
C ARG A 585 -23.60 42.61 40.52
N TYR A 586 -23.15 41.94 39.46
CA TYR A 586 -24.01 41.56 38.33
C TYR A 586 -24.72 40.22 38.63
N PRO A 587 -26.01 40.08 38.29
CA PRO A 587 -26.72 38.84 38.54
C PRO A 587 -26.15 37.72 37.66
N LEU A 588 -25.46 36.78 38.30
CA LEU A 588 -25.04 35.50 37.73
C LEU A 588 -26.18 34.47 37.89
N PRO A 589 -26.25 33.44 37.04
CA PRO A 589 -27.15 32.31 37.26
C PRO A 589 -26.92 31.71 38.66
N ILE A 590 -27.98 31.52 39.45
CA ILE A 590 -27.90 31.17 40.88
C ILE A 590 -27.07 29.91 41.13
N ARG A 591 -27.17 28.91 40.24
CA ARG A 591 -26.39 27.66 40.31
C ARG A 591 -24.89 27.90 40.15
N LEU A 592 -24.50 28.77 39.20
CA LEU A 592 -23.10 29.14 38.98
C LEU A 592 -22.56 29.99 40.13
N TYR A 593 -23.33 30.97 40.59
CA TYR A 593 -22.97 31.82 41.74
C TYR A 593 -22.66 31.00 43.00
N ARG A 594 -23.50 30.00 43.32
CA ARG A 594 -23.28 29.10 44.47
C ARG A 594 -22.01 28.25 44.31
N ARG A 595 -21.78 27.67 43.12
CA ARG A 595 -20.57 26.86 42.84
C ARG A 595 -19.29 27.68 42.98
N LEU A 596 -19.26 28.90 42.46
CA LEU A 596 -18.08 29.78 42.54
C LEU A 596 -17.80 30.21 43.98
N ARG A 597 -18.82 30.59 44.76
CA ARG A 597 -18.65 30.99 46.16
C ARG A 597 -18.26 29.85 47.10
N GLN A 598 -18.79 28.64 46.90
CA GLN A 598 -18.42 27.48 47.71
C GLN A 598 -16.95 27.11 47.57
N ARG A 599 -16.35 27.32 46.39
CA ARG A 599 -14.93 27.05 46.11
C ARG A 599 -13.98 28.18 46.45
N LEU A 600 -14.45 29.43 46.53
CA LEU A 600 -13.63 30.54 47.06
C LEU A 600 -13.51 30.51 48.58
N ALA A 601 -14.43 29.80 49.25
CA ALA A 601 -14.45 29.65 50.70
C ALA A 601 -13.69 28.39 51.19
N ALA A 602 -13.32 27.49 50.28
CA ALA A 602 -12.50 26.30 50.51
C ALA A 602 -11.10 26.58 49.96
#